data_AF-A0A817UY09-F1
#
_entry.id   AF-A0A817UY09-F1
#
_cell.length_a   1.000
_cell.length_b   1.000
_cell.length_c   1.000
_cell.angle_alpha   90.00
_cell.angle_beta   90.00
_cell.angle_gamma   90.00
#
_symmetry.space_group_name_H-M   'P 1'
#
loop_
_entity.id
_entity.type
_entity.pdbx_description
1 polymer ?
#
loop_
_entity_poly.entity_id
_entity_poly.type
_entity_poly.pdbx_seq_one_letter_code
_entity_poly.pdbx_strand_id
1 'polypeptide(L)'
;MMPKRDKVQLAYLYFIPKPHKGGTPLRSIVSSMNMPTTGISKFLDKIIRSIFHKAARSIPITDGVDLIQRLEAYTTNECLKSKTYLYTILAQEESLDILIEFLVQHGYQKIQNIPIDIIRKLALIVIKENVFVYENKFYRQVIGGAMGSAFTLTLTNIFMWNWQK
;
A
#
# COMPACT_ATOMS: atom_id res chain seq x y z
N MET A 1 23.19 -8.64 12.33
CA MET A 1 23.67 -7.72 11.27
C MET A 1 23.32 -6.31 11.69
N MET A 2 24.31 -5.48 12.09
CA MET A 2 24.02 -4.08 12.43
C MET A 2 23.78 -3.28 11.13
N PRO A 3 22.74 -2.44 11.05
CA PRO A 3 22.54 -1.57 9.89
C PRO A 3 23.73 -0.60 9.77
N LYS A 4 24.31 -0.51 8.58
CA LYS A 4 25.37 0.47 8.28
C LYS A 4 24.76 1.87 8.36
N ARG A 5 25.18 2.68 9.34
CA ARG A 5 24.63 4.03 9.59
C ARG A 5 24.72 4.92 8.35
N ASP A 6 25.80 4.78 7.59
CA ASP A 6 26.09 5.55 6.37
C ASP A 6 25.13 5.24 5.20
N LYS A 7 24.34 4.16 5.32
CA LYS A 7 23.35 3.78 4.32
C LYS A 7 21.93 4.23 4.67
N VAL A 8 21.64 4.55 5.94
CA VAL A 8 20.29 4.93 6.34
C VAL A 8 20.08 6.40 6.01
N GLN A 9 19.06 6.70 5.21
CA GLN A 9 18.71 8.07 4.85
C GLN A 9 17.27 8.36 5.25
N LEU A 10 17.05 9.57 5.76
CA LEU A 10 15.70 10.08 5.97
C LEU A 10 15.00 10.19 4.62
N ALA A 11 13.73 9.83 4.60
CA ALA A 11 12.90 10.06 3.43
C ALA A 11 12.69 11.56 3.22
N TYR A 12 12.46 12.00 1.99
CA TYR A 12 12.08 13.37 1.69
C TYR A 12 10.80 13.41 0.86
N LEU A 13 9.99 14.44 1.11
CA LEU A 13 8.77 14.71 0.38
C LEU A 13 9.06 15.65 -0.79
N TYR A 14 8.57 15.29 -1.97
CA TYR A 14 8.56 16.17 -3.13
C TYR A 14 7.24 16.05 -3.88
N PHE A 15 7.00 16.98 -4.80
CA PHE A 15 5.73 17.11 -5.50
C PHE A 15 5.93 17.02 -7.02
N ILE A 16 5.07 16.25 -7.68
CA ILE A 16 5.04 16.14 -9.14
C ILE A 16 3.72 16.74 -9.65
N PRO A 17 3.73 17.68 -10.61
CA PRO A 17 2.51 18.24 -11.17
C PRO A 17 1.70 17.20 -11.95
N LYS A 18 0.37 17.32 -11.93
CA LYS A 18 -0.55 16.55 -12.78
C LYS A 18 -1.11 17.45 -13.89
N PRO A 19 -0.37 17.67 -15.00
CA PRO A 19 -0.77 18.62 -16.05
C PRO A 19 -2.06 18.24 -16.78
N HIS A 20 -2.44 16.96 -16.75
CA HIS A 20 -3.67 16.44 -17.35
C HIS A 20 -4.93 16.71 -16.50
N LYS A 21 -4.82 17.37 -15.33
CA LYS A 21 -5.96 17.75 -14.48
C LYS A 21 -6.07 19.27 -14.43
N GLY A 22 -7.29 19.80 -14.49
CA GLY A 22 -7.54 21.22 -14.34
C GLY A 22 -6.92 21.78 -13.06
N GLY A 23 -6.27 22.94 -13.15
CA GLY A 23 -5.52 23.57 -12.05
C GLY A 23 -4.17 22.91 -11.73
N THR A 24 -3.72 21.92 -12.50
CA THR A 24 -2.42 21.23 -12.37
C THR A 24 -2.07 20.83 -10.92
N PRO A 25 -2.96 20.09 -10.22
CA PRO A 25 -2.75 19.72 -8.83
C PRO A 25 -1.46 18.90 -8.66
N LEU A 26 -0.84 19.02 -7.50
CA LEU A 26 0.41 18.32 -7.17
C LEU A 26 0.14 16.90 -6.65
N ARG A 27 1.04 15.97 -6.99
CA ARG A 27 1.14 14.62 -6.41
C ARG A 27 2.31 14.60 -5.44
N SER A 28 2.03 14.43 -4.15
CA SER A 28 3.05 14.17 -3.13
C SER A 28 3.69 12.80 -3.32
N ILE A 29 5.01 12.71 -3.30
CA ILE A 29 5.78 11.46 -3.30
C ILE A 29 6.79 11.49 -2.16
N VAL A 30 6.88 10.39 -1.40
CA VAL A 30 7.87 10.22 -0.33
C VAL A 30 8.99 9.33 -0.87
N SER A 31 10.17 9.91 -1.11
CA SER A 31 11.35 9.16 -1.54
C SER A 31 11.99 8.47 -0.36
N SER A 32 11.82 7.15 -0.26
CA SER A 32 12.16 6.35 0.93
C SER A 32 13.15 5.21 0.64
N MET A 33 14.00 5.32 -0.38
CA MET A 33 14.83 4.21 -0.85
C MET A 33 15.69 3.54 0.26
N ASN A 34 16.15 4.32 1.25
CA ASN A 34 17.02 3.84 2.32
C ASN A 34 16.52 4.17 3.74
N MET A 35 15.21 4.37 3.94
CA MET A 35 14.69 4.57 5.29
C MET A 35 14.70 3.26 6.11
N PRO A 36 14.68 3.34 7.45
CA PRO A 36 14.76 2.15 8.31
C PRO A 36 13.69 1.09 8.03
N THR A 37 12.48 1.50 7.64
CA THR A 37 11.35 0.59 7.41
C THR A 37 11.35 -0.02 6.00
N THR A 38 12.21 0.41 5.08
CA THR A 38 12.20 -0.06 3.68
C THR A 38 12.47 -1.55 3.56
N GLY A 39 13.38 -2.09 4.37
CA GLY A 39 13.65 -3.53 4.42
C GLY A 39 12.43 -4.33 4.86
N ILE A 40 11.74 -3.87 5.91
CA ILE A 40 10.52 -4.48 6.44
C ILE A 40 9.40 -4.40 5.41
N SER A 41 9.21 -3.23 4.79
CA SER A 41 8.21 -3.00 3.74
C SER A 41 8.40 -3.95 2.55
N LYS A 42 9.63 -4.08 2.04
CA LYS A 42 9.94 -5.02 0.94
C LYS A 42 9.73 -6.48 1.36
N PHE A 43 10.09 -6.83 2.59
CA PHE A 43 9.89 -8.17 3.12
C PHE A 43 8.39 -8.53 3.21
N LEU A 44 7.59 -7.68 3.84
CA LEU A 44 6.14 -7.87 3.97
C LEU A 44 5.46 -7.94 2.60
N ASP A 45 5.81 -7.04 1.68
CA ASP A 45 5.32 -7.07 0.29
C ASP A 45 5.61 -8.43 -0.36
N LYS A 46 6.86 -8.90 -0.29
CA LYS A 46 7.27 -10.17 -0.91
C LYS A 46 6.44 -11.37 -0.43
N ILE A 47 6.18 -11.46 0.88
CA ILE A 47 5.51 -12.64 1.45
C ILE A 47 3.99 -12.56 1.33
N ILE A 48 3.40 -11.36 1.44
CA ILE A 48 1.93 -11.16 1.43
C ILE A 48 1.40 -11.05 0.00
N ARG A 49 2.12 -10.38 -0.91
CA ARG A 49 1.64 -10.15 -2.29
C ARG A 49 1.37 -11.45 -3.03
N SER A 50 2.20 -12.47 -2.84
CA SER A 50 1.98 -13.80 -3.42
C SER A 50 0.69 -14.45 -2.94
N ILE A 51 0.37 -14.29 -1.65
CA ILE A 51 -0.89 -14.79 -1.07
C ILE A 51 -2.07 -14.03 -1.66
N PHE A 52 -1.97 -12.70 -1.73
CA PHE A 52 -3.01 -11.86 -2.34
C PHE A 52 -3.31 -12.26 -3.78
N HIS A 53 -2.29 -12.43 -4.63
CA HIS A 53 -2.50 -12.81 -6.03
C HIS A 53 -3.14 -14.20 -6.20
N LYS A 54 -2.88 -15.15 -5.28
CA LYS A 54 -3.53 -16.46 -5.29
C LYS A 54 -4.99 -16.37 -4.88
N ALA A 55 -5.28 -15.61 -3.81
CA ALA A 55 -6.62 -15.44 -3.26
C ALA A 55 -7.55 -14.60 -4.16
N ALA A 56 -7.02 -13.51 -4.72
CA ALA A 56 -7.78 -12.50 -5.45
C ALA A 56 -7.58 -12.58 -6.96
N ARG A 57 -7.20 -13.74 -7.52
CA ARG A 57 -6.76 -13.86 -8.93
C ARG A 57 -7.76 -13.31 -9.96
N SER A 58 -9.05 -13.37 -9.68
CA SER A 58 -10.12 -12.90 -10.56
C SER A 58 -10.36 -11.38 -10.52
N ILE A 59 -9.73 -10.66 -9.59
CA ILE A 59 -10.06 -9.27 -9.27
C ILE A 59 -9.15 -8.23 -9.94
N PRO A 60 -7.80 -8.33 -9.89
CA PRO A 60 -6.96 -7.34 -10.54
C PRO A 60 -7.13 -7.42 -12.04
N ILE A 61 -7.33 -6.26 -12.64
CA ILE A 61 -7.34 -6.09 -14.09
C ILE A 61 -5.92 -6.36 -14.58
N THR A 62 -5.76 -7.32 -15.49
CA THR A 62 -4.43 -7.77 -15.92
C THR A 62 -3.82 -6.83 -16.95
N ASP A 63 -4.65 -6.26 -17.82
CA ASP A 63 -4.24 -5.41 -18.94
C ASP A 63 -5.43 -4.59 -19.47
N GLY A 64 -5.17 -3.80 -20.51
CA GLY A 64 -6.18 -2.95 -21.13
C GLY A 64 -7.30 -3.72 -21.85
N VAL A 65 -7.04 -4.94 -22.33
CA VAL A 65 -8.06 -5.76 -23.01
C VAL A 65 -9.01 -6.35 -21.95
N ASP A 66 -8.46 -6.88 -20.86
CA ASP A 66 -9.24 -7.34 -19.70
C ASP A 66 -10.08 -6.20 -19.10
N LEU A 67 -9.53 -4.97 -19.06
CA LEU A 67 -10.28 -3.78 -18.66
C LEU A 67 -11.50 -3.54 -19.56
N ILE A 68 -11.30 -3.50 -20.88
CA ILE A 68 -12.37 -3.21 -21.85
C ILE A 68 -13.45 -4.27 -21.77
N GLN A 69 -13.08 -5.56 -21.78
CA GLN A 69 -14.04 -6.67 -21.69
C GLN A 69 -14.88 -6.61 -20.42
N ARG A 70 -14.24 -6.30 -19.28
CA ARG A 70 -14.98 -6.13 -18.02
C ARG A 70 -15.88 -4.91 -18.05
N LEU A 71 -15.40 -3.77 -18.58
CA LEU A 71 -16.21 -2.56 -18.71
C LEU A 71 -17.44 -2.78 -19.59
N GLU A 72 -17.32 -3.50 -20.70
CA GLU A 72 -18.44 -3.89 -21.56
C GLU A 72 -19.50 -4.70 -20.78
N ALA A 73 -19.06 -5.62 -19.93
CA ALA A 73 -19.94 -6.37 -19.04
C ALA A 73 -20.54 -5.53 -17.88
N TYR A 74 -19.92 -4.40 -17.53
CA TYR A 74 -20.41 -3.47 -16.50
C TYR A 74 -21.34 -2.38 -17.06
N THR A 75 -21.23 -2.02 -18.35
CA THR A 75 -22.11 -1.02 -18.99
C THR A 75 -23.59 -1.43 -19.00
N THR A 76 -23.89 -2.71 -18.88
CA THR A 76 -25.24 -3.24 -18.68
C THR A 76 -25.82 -2.99 -17.27
N ASN A 77 -24.98 -2.63 -16.28
CA ASN A 77 -25.35 -2.49 -14.87
C ASN A 77 -25.19 -1.06 -14.30
N GLU A 78 -24.93 -0.06 -15.15
CA GLU A 78 -24.96 1.41 -14.87
C GLU A 78 -24.25 1.95 -13.59
N CYS A 79 -23.21 1.30 -13.04
CA CYS A 79 -22.52 1.89 -11.88
C CYS A 79 -21.00 1.65 -11.83
N LEU A 80 -20.22 2.60 -12.35
CA LEU A 80 -18.79 2.71 -12.09
C LEU A 80 -18.53 3.79 -11.03
N LYS A 81 -18.08 3.36 -9.84
CA LYS A 81 -17.66 4.26 -8.75
C LYS A 81 -16.14 4.33 -8.69
N SER A 82 -15.58 5.51 -8.92
CA SER A 82 -14.13 5.77 -8.82
C SER A 82 -13.77 6.48 -7.51
N LYS A 83 -12.66 6.10 -6.87
CA LYS A 83 -12.08 6.82 -5.72
C LYS A 83 -10.84 7.60 -6.16
N THR A 84 -10.82 8.90 -5.87
CA THR A 84 -9.76 9.83 -6.34
C THR A 84 -8.46 9.76 -5.52
N TYR A 85 -8.51 9.23 -4.29
CA TYR A 85 -7.38 9.15 -3.37
C TYR A 85 -7.47 7.85 -2.59
N LEU A 86 -6.56 6.90 -2.80
CA LEU A 86 -6.56 5.61 -2.09
C LEU A 86 -5.47 5.56 -1.02
N TYR A 87 -4.22 5.77 -1.45
CA TYR A 87 -3.06 5.63 -0.58
C TYR A 87 -3.00 6.68 0.54
N THR A 88 -3.45 7.92 0.27
CA THR A 88 -3.33 9.05 1.21
C THR A 88 -4.43 9.13 2.26
N ILE A 89 -5.51 8.36 2.10
CA ILE A 89 -6.65 8.35 3.04
C ILE A 89 -6.88 6.97 3.65
N LEU A 90 -5.96 6.03 3.44
CA LEU A 90 -6.04 4.70 4.00
C LEU A 90 -6.13 4.78 5.55
N ALA A 91 -7.23 4.30 6.12
CA ALA A 91 -7.39 4.18 7.57
C ALA A 91 -6.42 3.12 8.06
N GLN A 92 -5.36 3.56 8.76
CA GLN A 92 -4.18 2.74 9.02
C GLN A 92 -4.51 1.50 9.87
N GLU A 93 -5.19 1.66 11.01
CA GLU A 93 -5.55 0.52 11.89
C GLU A 93 -6.54 -0.43 11.19
N GLU A 94 -7.61 0.12 10.63
CA GLU A 94 -8.63 -0.66 9.90
C GLU A 94 -7.99 -1.49 8.77
N SER A 95 -7.03 -0.92 8.04
CA SER A 95 -6.34 -1.65 6.97
C SER A 95 -5.48 -2.78 7.49
N LEU A 96 -4.85 -2.61 8.66
CA LEU A 96 -4.09 -3.67 9.30
C LEU A 96 -5.00 -4.77 9.82
N ASP A 97 -6.19 -4.43 10.32
CA ASP A 97 -7.18 -5.41 10.76
C ASP A 97 -7.73 -6.20 9.57
N ILE A 98 -8.10 -5.52 8.48
CA ILE A 98 -8.49 -6.15 7.21
C ILE A 98 -7.39 -7.07 6.67
N LEU A 99 -6.12 -6.70 6.79
CA LEU A 99 -5.01 -7.58 6.41
C LEU A 99 -5.01 -8.88 7.23
N ILE A 100 -5.22 -8.80 8.54
CA ILE A 100 -5.21 -9.97 9.41
C ILE A 100 -6.43 -10.84 9.14
N GLU A 101 -7.62 -10.25 9.01
CA GLU A 101 -8.84 -10.95 8.62
C GLU A 101 -8.66 -11.67 7.28
N PHE A 102 -8.09 -10.99 6.28
CA PHE A 102 -7.77 -11.58 4.98
C PHE A 102 -6.86 -12.81 5.11
N LEU A 103 -5.79 -12.72 5.91
CA LEU A 103 -4.86 -13.83 6.12
C LEU A 103 -5.52 -15.01 6.82
N VAL A 104 -6.30 -14.75 7.87
CA VAL A 104 -7.03 -15.79 8.62
C VAL A 104 -8.09 -16.46 7.74
N GLN A 105 -8.84 -15.68 6.95
CA GLN A 105 -9.85 -16.19 6.02
C GLN A 105 -9.26 -17.18 5.00
N HIS A 106 -7.99 -17.00 4.62
CA HIS A 106 -7.28 -17.87 3.69
C HIS A 106 -6.42 -18.94 4.39
N GLY A 107 -6.67 -19.19 5.68
CA GLY A 107 -6.05 -20.29 6.44
C GLY A 107 -4.64 -20.01 6.94
N TYR A 108 -4.17 -18.75 6.94
CA TYR A 108 -2.85 -18.39 7.43
C TYR A 108 -2.89 -18.00 8.91
N GLN A 109 -2.28 -18.82 9.75
CA GLN A 109 -1.91 -18.48 11.14
C GLN A 109 -0.44 -18.08 11.28
N LYS A 110 0.38 -18.47 10.29
CA LYS A 110 1.81 -18.11 10.16
C LYS A 110 2.16 -17.96 8.68
N ILE A 111 3.12 -17.08 8.37
CA ILE A 111 3.71 -16.92 7.03
C ILE A 111 5.22 -17.11 7.14
N GLN A 112 5.79 -18.10 6.45
CA GLN A 112 7.22 -18.46 6.58
C GLN A 112 7.67 -18.62 8.04
N ASN A 113 6.88 -19.37 8.84
CA ASN A 113 7.07 -19.57 10.28
C ASN A 113 6.92 -18.32 11.16
N ILE A 114 6.56 -17.17 10.59
CA ILE A 114 6.29 -15.94 11.35
C ILE A 114 4.81 -15.89 11.72
N PRO A 115 4.45 -15.83 13.01
CA PRO A 115 3.07 -15.65 13.45
C PRO A 115 2.41 -14.38 12.90
N ILE A 116 1.10 -14.45 12.61
CA ILE A 116 0.36 -13.31 12.04
C ILE A 116 0.33 -12.08 12.97
N ASP A 117 0.44 -12.24 14.29
CA ASP A 117 0.54 -11.10 15.21
C ASP A 117 1.86 -10.34 15.04
N ILE A 118 2.95 -11.06 14.75
CA ILE A 118 4.25 -10.47 14.40
C ILE A 118 4.17 -9.78 13.04
N ILE A 119 3.48 -10.39 12.06
CA ILE A 119 3.21 -9.75 10.78
C ILE A 119 2.44 -8.43 10.97
N ARG A 120 1.39 -8.41 11.81
CA ARG A 120 0.64 -7.18 12.15
C ARG A 120 1.56 -6.11 12.75
N LYS A 121 2.41 -6.48 13.70
CA LYS A 121 3.36 -5.55 14.34
C LYS A 121 4.37 -4.97 13.35
N LEU A 122 4.93 -5.79 12.46
CA LEU A 122 5.84 -5.32 11.41
C LEU A 122 5.13 -4.38 10.43
N ALA A 123 3.91 -4.71 10.05
CA ALA A 123 3.08 -3.88 9.18
C ALA A 123 2.73 -2.54 9.83
N LEU A 124 2.40 -2.54 11.13
CA LEU A 124 2.17 -1.34 11.93
C LEU A 124 3.40 -0.42 11.92
N ILE A 125 4.60 -0.97 12.13
CA ILE A 125 5.85 -0.18 12.09
C ILE A 125 6.03 0.49 10.72
N VAL A 126 5.81 -0.25 9.62
CA VAL A 126 5.96 0.31 8.26
C VAL A 126 5.00 1.48 8.01
N ILE A 127 3.78 1.40 8.54
CA ILE A 127 2.74 2.41 8.31
C ILE A 127 2.86 3.61 9.26
N LYS A 128 3.17 3.38 10.54
CA LYS A 128 3.25 4.43 11.58
C LYS A 128 4.58 5.17 11.59
N GLU A 129 5.68 4.50 11.31
CA GLU A 129 7.03 5.09 11.36
C GLU A 129 7.45 5.70 10.02
N ASN A 130 6.49 6.19 9.23
CA ASN A 130 6.78 6.95 8.02
C ASN A 130 7.11 8.40 8.34
N VAL A 131 8.40 8.66 8.56
CA VAL A 131 8.97 9.98 8.84
C VAL A 131 9.74 10.48 7.62
N PHE A 132 9.49 11.73 7.22
CA PHE A 132 10.16 12.37 6.08
C PHE A 132 10.44 13.85 6.32
N VAL A 133 11.37 14.39 5.53
CA VAL A 133 11.78 15.80 5.56
C VAL A 133 11.11 16.58 4.44
N TYR A 134 10.63 17.78 4.74
CA TYR A 134 10.17 18.77 3.78
C TYR A 134 10.54 20.17 4.29
N GLU A 135 11.15 21.02 3.45
CA GLU A 135 11.57 22.37 3.84
C GLU A 135 12.32 22.42 5.19
N ASN A 136 13.32 21.54 5.35
CA ASN A 136 14.14 21.40 6.58
C ASN A 136 13.37 21.08 7.87
N LYS A 137 12.12 20.61 7.77
CA LYS A 137 11.28 20.17 8.89
C LYS A 137 10.99 18.69 8.78
N PHE A 138 10.84 18.05 9.93
CA PHE A 138 10.47 16.64 10.05
C PHE A 138 8.96 16.49 10.17
N TYR A 139 8.39 15.57 9.40
CA TYR A 139 6.98 15.24 9.42
C TYR A 139 6.81 13.74 9.57
N ARG A 140 5.75 13.33 10.27
CA ARG A 140 5.30 11.94 10.34
C ARG A 140 3.95 11.83 9.67
N GLN A 141 3.78 10.85 8.80
CA GLN A 141 2.49 10.59 8.18
C GLN A 141 1.52 9.99 9.21
N VAL A 142 0.42 10.70 9.48
CA VAL A 142 -0.60 10.27 10.46
C VAL A 142 -1.78 9.54 9.83
N ILE A 143 -1.99 9.70 8.52
CA ILE A 143 -3.10 9.11 7.76
C ILE A 143 -2.55 8.56 6.43
N GLY A 144 -3.11 7.45 5.97
CA GLY A 144 -2.67 6.82 4.73
C GLY A 144 -1.36 6.04 4.90
N GLY A 145 -0.81 5.59 3.78
CA GLY A 145 0.54 5.04 3.70
C GLY A 145 1.44 5.86 2.79
N ALA A 146 2.75 5.65 2.92
CA ALA A 146 3.74 6.35 2.10
C ALA A 146 3.57 5.95 0.62
N MET A 147 3.29 6.92 -0.26
CA MET A 147 3.41 6.71 -1.70
C MET A 147 4.89 6.48 -2.03
N GLY A 148 5.26 5.22 -2.25
CA GLY A 148 6.64 4.75 -2.45
C GLY A 148 7.02 3.53 -1.61
N SER A 149 6.24 3.21 -0.57
CA SER A 149 6.41 1.98 0.21
C SER A 149 5.87 0.76 -0.54
N ALA A 150 6.70 -0.28 -0.69
CA ALA A 150 6.32 -1.53 -1.36
C ALA A 150 5.10 -2.19 -0.69
N PHE A 151 5.12 -2.31 0.64
CA PHE A 151 4.04 -2.91 1.40
C PHE A 151 2.73 -2.11 1.33
N THR A 152 2.79 -0.77 1.28
CA THR A 152 1.59 0.08 1.20
C THR A 152 0.74 -0.25 -0.02
N LEU A 153 1.37 -0.61 -1.14
CA LEU A 153 0.64 -1.05 -2.35
C LEU A 153 -0.15 -2.34 -2.10
N THR A 154 0.53 -3.37 -1.58
CA THR A 154 -0.10 -4.66 -1.27
C THR A 154 -1.21 -4.52 -0.23
N LEU A 155 -0.99 -3.72 0.81
CA LEU A 155 -2.02 -3.42 1.81
C LEU A 155 -3.25 -2.73 1.19
N THR A 156 -3.03 -1.75 0.32
CA THR A 156 -4.12 -1.03 -0.37
C THR A 156 -4.93 -1.97 -1.26
N ASN A 157 -4.27 -2.91 -1.93
CA ASN A 157 -4.97 -3.90 -2.76
C ASN A 157 -5.85 -4.84 -1.92
N ILE A 158 -5.36 -5.27 -0.75
CA ILE A 158 -6.15 -6.10 0.19
C ILE A 158 -7.33 -5.31 0.76
N PHE A 159 -7.11 -4.04 1.14
CA PHE A 159 -8.18 -3.15 1.57
C PHE A 159 -9.27 -3.01 0.49
N MET A 160 -8.85 -2.80 -0.77
CA MET A 160 -9.79 -2.67 -1.88
C MET A 160 -10.51 -3.97 -2.21
N TRP A 161 -9.84 -5.10 -2.08
CA TRP A 161 -10.47 -6.42 -2.21
C TRP A 161 -11.58 -6.62 -1.18
N ASN A 162 -11.36 -6.19 0.07
CA ASN A 162 -12.39 -6.25 1.10
C ASN A 162 -13.56 -5.29 0.81
N TRP A 163 -13.26 -4.08 0.31
CA TRP A 163 -14.28 -3.08 -0.02
C TRP A 163 -15.18 -3.45 -1.21
N GLN A 164 -14.72 -4.34 -2.09
CA GLN A 164 -15.49 -4.82 -3.25
C GLN A 164 -16.48 -5.94 -2.92
N LYS A 165 -16.36 -6.58 -1.76
CA LYS A 165 -17.34 -7.55 -1.27
C LYS A 165 -18.60 -6.83 -0.81
#